data_AF-A0A972HTI4-F1
#
_entry.id   AF-A0A972HTI4-F1
#
_cell.length_a   1.000
_cell.length_b   1.000
_cell.length_c   1.000
_cell.angle_alpha   90.00
_cell.angle_beta   90.00
_cell.angle_gamma   90.00
#
_symmetry.space_group_name_H-M   'P 1'
#
loop_
_entity.id
_entity.type
_entity.pdbx_description
1 polymer ?
#
loop_
_entity_poly.entity_id
_entity_poly.type
_entity_poly.pdbx_seq_one_letter_code
_entity_poly.pdbx_strand_id
1 'polypeptide(L)'
;MLNGILSVFIIFIIFCIGFWFTYKKYWPENTSTVLSVIVVKIAAPALAVIGLYDRFSKELFKATLLYLMIIIAYTLLLYLTGKILARLMKLQGGRKTVFEVTFTFSNTIFIG
;
A
#
# COMPACT_ATOMS: atom_id res chain seq x y z
N MET A 1 -9.73 17.52 10.01
CA MET A 1 -8.42 17.21 10.62
C MET A 1 -8.52 16.14 11.70
N LEU A 2 -9.46 16.25 12.66
CA LEU A 2 -9.65 15.26 13.74
C LEU A 2 -9.91 13.82 13.22
N ASN A 3 -10.77 13.65 12.22
CA ASN A 3 -11.04 12.33 11.62
C ASN A 3 -9.79 11.67 11.01
N GLY A 4 -8.91 12.45 10.39
CA GLY A 4 -7.67 11.91 9.80
C GLY A 4 -6.71 11.41 10.87
N ILE A 5 -6.55 12.17 11.96
CA ILE A 5 -5.73 11.79 13.11
C ILE A 5 -6.28 10.52 13.76
N LEU A 6 -7.61 10.44 13.93
CA LEU A 6 -8.27 9.24 14.45
C LEU A 6 -8.02 8.01 13.57
N SER A 7 -8.13 8.12 12.24
CA SER A 7 -7.85 7.01 11.33
C SER A 7 -6.42 6.50 11.47
N VAL A 8 -5.44 7.41 11.53
CA VAL A 8 -4.03 7.05 11.74
C VAL A 8 -3.87 6.35 13.10
N PHE A 9 -4.48 6.89 14.15
CA PHE A 9 -4.42 6.31 15.49
C PHE A 9 -5.00 4.89 15.55
N ILE A 10 -6.11 4.63 14.84
CA ILE A 10 -6.71 3.30 14.73
C ILE A 10 -5.74 2.31 14.07
N ILE A 11 -5.06 2.71 12.98
CA ILE A 11 -4.05 1.87 12.33
C ILE A 11 -2.94 1.50 13.31
N PHE A 12 -2.45 2.47 14.09
CA PHE A 12 -1.44 2.22 15.13
C PHE A 12 -1.93 1.25 16.20
N ILE A 13 -3.18 1.38 16.67
CA ILE A 13 -3.75 0.45 17.65
C ILE A 13 -3.77 -0.99 17.08
N ILE A 14 -4.27 -1.17 15.86
CA ILE A 14 -4.34 -2.49 15.21
C ILE A 14 -2.92 -3.08 15.07
N PHE A 15 -1.95 -2.26 14.65
CA PHE A 15 -0.55 -2.67 14.54
C PHE A 15 0.04 -3.09 15.89
N CYS A 16 -0.15 -2.29 16.94
CA CYS A 16 0.33 -2.58 18.28
C CYS A 16 -0.26 -3.88 18.84
N ILE A 17 -1.55 -4.13 18.61
CA ILE A 17 -2.20 -5.38 19.01
C ILE A 17 -1.57 -6.57 18.28
N GLY A 18 -1.48 -6.50 16.95
CA GLY A 18 -0.85 -7.55 16.14
C GLY A 18 0.59 -7.83 16.57
N PHE A 19 1.37 -6.78 16.82
CA PHE A 19 2.73 -6.89 17.33
C PHE A 19 2.78 -7.55 18.72
N TRP A 20 1.94 -7.12 19.66
CA TRP A 20 1.91 -7.65 21.02
C TRP A 20 1.63 -9.16 21.04
N PHE A 21 0.61 -9.60 20.31
CA PHE A 21 0.29 -11.02 20.23
C PHE A 21 1.39 -11.83 19.54
N THR A 22 2.07 -11.26 18.53
CA THR A 22 3.22 -11.90 17.87
C THR A 22 4.39 -12.03 18.84
N TYR A 23 4.70 -10.96 19.58
CA TYR A 23 5.77 -10.95 20.59
C TYR A 23 5.51 -11.98 21.71
N LYS A 24 4.26 -12.12 22.16
CA LYS A 24 3.84 -13.12 23.16
C LYS A 24 3.76 -14.55 22.62
N LYS A 25 4.01 -14.77 21.31
CA LYS A 25 3.88 -16.07 20.62
C LYS A 25 2.49 -16.71 20.78
N TYR A 26 1.46 -15.89 20.91
CA TYR A 26 0.07 -16.36 20.96
C TYR A 26 -0.46 -16.75 19.58
N TRP A 27 0.16 -16.25 18.51
CA TRP A 27 -0.15 -16.64 17.16
C TRP A 27 0.63 -17.90 16.74
N PRO A 28 0.00 -18.82 16.01
CA PRO A 28 0.69 -19.88 15.29
C PRO A 28 1.75 -19.31 14.32
N GLU A 29 2.83 -20.05 14.07
CA GLU A 29 3.95 -19.60 13.22
C GLU A 29 3.54 -19.26 11.78
N ASN A 30 2.51 -19.95 11.25
CA ASN A 30 1.99 -19.74 9.90
C ASN A 30 1.03 -18.54 9.77
N THR A 31 0.75 -17.84 10.87
CA THR A 31 -0.16 -16.70 10.92
C THR A 31 0.13 -15.66 9.85
N SER A 32 1.39 -15.24 9.73
CA SER A 32 1.79 -14.18 8.80
C SER A 32 1.48 -14.58 7.36
N THR A 33 1.72 -15.86 7.02
CA THR A 33 1.40 -16.43 5.72
C THR A 33 -0.10 -16.46 5.47
N VAL A 34 -0.89 -16.92 6.45
CA VAL A 34 -2.35 -16.99 6.35
C VAL A 34 -2.95 -15.59 6.18
N LEU A 35 -2.56 -14.63 7.01
CA LEU A 35 -3.01 -13.24 6.90
C LEU A 35 -2.60 -12.62 5.57
N SER A 36 -1.37 -12.87 5.09
CA SER A 36 -0.92 -12.38 3.78
C SER A 36 -1.78 -12.93 2.65
N VAL A 37 -2.12 -14.23 2.66
CA VAL A 37 -3.01 -14.83 1.67
C VAL A 37 -4.40 -14.19 1.72
N ILE A 38 -4.97 -14.07 2.92
CA ILE A 38 -6.32 -13.49 3.10
C ILE A 38 -6.34 -12.05 2.61
N VAL A 39 -5.38 -11.21 3.01
CA VAL A 39 -5.38 -9.79 2.65
C VAL A 39 -5.05 -9.58 1.18
N VAL A 40 -3.96 -10.18 0.70
CA VAL A 40 -3.42 -9.88 -0.64
C VAL A 40 -4.17 -10.63 -1.73
N LYS A 41 -4.50 -11.91 -1.51
CA LYS A 41 -5.10 -12.76 -2.55
C LYS A 41 -6.62 -12.77 -2.54
N ILE A 42 -7.26 -12.43 -1.41
CA ILE A 42 -8.72 -12.49 -1.27
C ILE A 42 -9.30 -11.08 -1.09
N ALA A 43 -8.92 -10.39 -0.01
CA ALA A 43 -9.53 -9.12 0.35
C ALA A 43 -9.23 -8.01 -0.67
N ALA A 44 -7.98 -7.85 -1.11
CA ALA A 44 -7.62 -6.80 -2.07
C ALA A 44 -8.38 -6.94 -3.42
N PRO A 45 -8.46 -8.12 -4.06
CA PRO A 45 -9.30 -8.31 -5.24
C PRO A 45 -10.80 -8.08 -4.97
N ALA A 46 -11.31 -8.57 -3.83
CA ALA A 46 -12.72 -8.37 -3.47
C ALA A 46 -13.05 -6.88 -3.30
N LEU A 47 -12.17 -6.12 -2.64
CA LEU A 47 -12.31 -4.67 -2.46
C LEU A 47 -12.26 -3.94 -3.81
N ALA A 48 -11.43 -4.38 -4.76
CA ALA A 48 -11.42 -3.80 -6.10
C ALA A 48 -12.77 -4.01 -6.82
N VAL A 49 -13.37 -5.20 -6.70
CA VAL A 49 -14.68 -5.50 -7.30
C VAL A 49 -15.79 -4.68 -6.64
N ILE A 50 -15.83 -4.65 -5.31
CA ILE A 50 -16.82 -3.86 -4.56
C ILE A 50 -16.68 -2.37 -4.87
N GLY A 51 -15.44 -1.86 -4.85
CA GLY A 51 -15.15 -0.46 -5.17
C GLY A 51 -15.55 -0.09 -6.59
N LEU A 52 -15.37 -0.99 -7.56
CA LEU A 52 -15.87 -0.80 -8.92
C LEU A 52 -17.40 -0.75 -8.92
N TYR A 53 -18.07 -1.74 -8.31
CA TYR A 53 -19.53 -1.83 -8.29
C TYR A 53 -20.18 -0.60 -7.65
N ASP A 54 -19.71 -0.19 -6.47
CA ASP A 54 -20.29 0.92 -5.71
C ASP A 54 -20.07 2.28 -6.37
N ARG A 55 -18.99 2.44 -7.13
CA ARG A 55 -18.59 3.72 -7.73
C ARG A 55 -18.77 3.75 -9.24
N PHE A 56 -19.32 2.70 -9.86
CA PHE A 56 -19.46 2.63 -11.30
C PHE A 56 -20.42 3.71 -11.81
N SER A 57 -19.87 4.72 -12.46
CA SER A 57 -20.64 5.77 -13.12
C SER A 57 -20.16 6.00 -14.54
N LYS A 58 -21.04 6.58 -15.38
CA LYS A 58 -20.67 6.96 -16.76
C LYS A 58 -19.58 8.04 -16.77
N GLU A 59 -19.56 8.93 -15.78
CA GLU A 59 -18.47 9.91 -15.63
C GLU A 59 -17.16 9.24 -15.25
N LEU A 60 -17.19 8.31 -14.29
CA LEU A 60 -16.00 7.57 -13.88
C LEU A 60 -15.39 6.84 -15.07
N PHE A 61 -16.19 6.13 -15.86
CA PHE A 61 -15.71 5.39 -17.03
C PHE A 61 -14.99 6.29 -18.06
N LYS A 62 -15.52 7.50 -18.32
CA LYS A 62 -14.86 8.47 -19.21
C LYS A 62 -13.56 9.02 -18.61
N ALA A 63 -13.54 9.23 -17.29
CA ALA A 63 -12.38 9.73 -16.58
C ALA A 63 -11.30 8.66 -16.32
N THR A 64 -11.64 7.37 -16.37
CA THR A 64 -10.74 6.25 -16.05
C THR A 64 -9.45 6.31 -16.84
N LEU A 65 -9.50 6.61 -18.14
CA LEU A 65 -8.29 6.68 -18.97
C LEU A 65 -7.35 7.80 -18.50
N LEU A 66 -7.91 8.97 -18.16
CA LEU A 66 -7.14 10.09 -17.63
C LEU A 66 -6.54 9.75 -16.26
N TYR A 67 -7.34 9.17 -15.35
CA TYR A 67 -6.85 8.74 -14.04
C TYR A 67 -5.77 7.68 -14.13
N LEU A 68 -5.89 6.73 -15.06
CA LEU A 68 -4.86 5.72 -15.30
C LEU A 68 -3.56 6.37 -15.80
N MET A 69 -3.64 7.32 -16.74
CA MET A 69 -2.47 8.07 -17.20
C MET A 69 -1.81 8.86 -16.06
N ILE A 70 -2.60 9.49 -15.19
CA ILE A 70 -2.11 10.21 -14.01
C ILE A 70 -1.39 9.26 -13.06
N ILE A 71 -1.96 8.09 -12.76
CA ILE A 71 -1.35 7.08 -11.87
C ILE A 71 -0.03 6.58 -12.46
N ILE A 72 0.02 6.30 -13.76
CA ILE A 72 1.25 5.87 -14.44
C ILE A 72 2.32 6.97 -14.37
N ALA A 73 1.96 8.21 -14.70
CA ALA A 73 2.88 9.34 -14.66
C ALA A 73 3.42 9.59 -13.25
N TYR A 74 2.54 9.55 -12.24
CA TYR A 74 2.91 9.69 -10.83
C TYR A 74 3.85 8.58 -10.36
N THR A 75 3.53 7.32 -10.69
CA THR A 75 4.37 6.16 -10.32
C THR A 75 5.74 6.25 -10.99
N LEU A 76 5.79 6.67 -12.26
CA LEU A 76 7.05 6.89 -12.97
C LEU A 76 7.87 8.01 -12.33
N LEU A 77 7.22 9.10 -11.93
CA LEU A 77 7.88 10.21 -11.21
C LEU A 77 8.47 9.73 -9.89
N LEU A 78 7.71 8.96 -9.09
CA LEU A 78 8.22 8.37 -7.85
C LEU A 78 9.39 7.42 -8.09
N TYR A 79 9.32 6.59 -9.13
CA TYR A 79 10.43 5.71 -9.50
C TYR A 79 11.71 6.50 -9.83
N LEU A 80 11.60 7.54 -10.65
CA LEU A 80 12.75 8.36 -11.05
C LEU A 80 13.34 9.10 -9.84
N THR A 81 12.48 9.74 -9.04
CA THR A 81 12.91 10.46 -7.83
C THR A 81 13.49 9.52 -6.78
N GLY A 82 12.91 8.34 -6.57
CA GLY A 82 13.44 7.30 -5.70
C GLY A 82 14.84 6.85 -6.12
N LYS A 83 15.07 6.65 -7.42
CA LYS A 83 16.39 6.30 -7.97
C LYS A 83 17.42 7.42 -7.79
N ILE A 84 17.01 8.68 -7.97
CA ILE A 84 17.87 9.85 -7.73
C ILE A 84 18.25 9.92 -6.24
N LEU A 85 17.26 9.83 -5.35
CA LEU A 85 17.49 9.87 -3.90
C LEU A 85 18.38 8.71 -3.43
N ALA A 86 18.15 7.49 -3.94
CA ALA A 86 18.97 6.34 -3.60
C ALA A 86 20.45 6.53 -3.99
N ARG A 87 20.72 7.19 -5.12
CA ARG A 87 22.07 7.58 -5.55
C ARG A 87 22.66 8.67 -4.66
N LEU A 88 21.90 9.72 -4.35
CA LEU A 88 22.33 10.81 -3.47
C LEU A 88 22.70 10.31 -2.08
N MET A 89 21.92 9.36 -1.55
CA MET A 89 22.16 8.70 -0.27
C MET A 89 23.23 7.60 -0.32
N LYS A 90 23.82 7.34 -1.50
CA LYS A 90 24.85 6.31 -1.71
C LYS A 90 24.40 4.92 -1.25
N LEU A 91 23.12 4.58 -1.42
CA LEU A 91 22.61 3.25 -1.07
C LEU A 91 23.20 2.20 -2.02
N GLN A 92 23.59 1.05 -1.46
CA GLN A 92 24.20 -0.05 -2.20
C GLN A 92 23.52 -1.39 -1.92
N GLY A 93 23.69 -2.33 -2.86
CA GLY A 93 23.15 -3.69 -2.75
C GLY A 93 21.63 -3.72 -2.54
N GLY A 94 21.16 -4.70 -1.76
CA GLY A 94 19.73 -4.91 -1.52
C GLY A 94 19.02 -3.72 -0.86
N ARG A 95 19.72 -2.89 -0.07
CA ARG A 95 19.12 -1.71 0.58
C ARG A 95 18.63 -0.69 -0.44
N LYS A 96 19.37 -0.52 -1.54
CA LYS A 96 18.98 0.35 -2.64
C LYS A 96 17.69 -0.13 -3.29
N THR A 97 17.61 -1.42 -3.61
CA THR A 97 16.43 -2.03 -4.26
C THR A 97 15.20 -1.93 -3.36
N VAL A 98 15.32 -2.26 -2.08
CA VAL A 98 14.21 -2.17 -1.12
C VAL A 98 13.72 -0.73 -1.00
N PHE A 99 14.64 0.24 -0.93
CA PHE A 99 14.28 1.66 -0.89
C PHE A 99 13.56 2.10 -2.17
N GLU A 100 14.13 1.84 -3.36
CA GLU A 100 13.54 2.25 -4.64
C GLU A 100 12.13 1.68 -4.84
N VAL A 101 11.93 0.39 -4.53
CA VAL A 101 10.61 -0.26 -4.63
C VAL A 101 9.62 0.33 -3.62
N THR A 102 10.03 0.45 -2.35
CA THR A 102 9.17 1.01 -1.30
C THR A 102 8.80 2.45 -1.62
N PHE A 103 9.76 3.28 -2.04
CA PHE A 103 9.51 4.68 -2.41
C PHE A 103 8.54 4.80 -3.59
N THR A 104 8.66 3.91 -4.59
CA THR A 104 7.80 3.92 -5.77
C THR A 104 6.36 3.49 -5.45
N PHE A 105 6.18 2.48 -4.59
CA PHE A 105 4.90 1.80 -4.39
C PHE A 105 4.22 2.01 -3.03
N SER A 106 4.87 2.69 -2.07
CA SER A 106 4.37 2.85 -0.69
C SER A 106 2.95 3.43 -0.60
N ASN A 107 2.57 4.29 -1.56
CA ASN A 107 1.26 4.95 -1.58
C ASN A 107 0.26 4.29 -2.53
N THR A 108 0.66 3.32 -3.35
CA THR A 108 -0.19 2.77 -4.41
C THR A 108 -1.01 1.56 -3.97
N ILE A 109 -0.59 0.87 -2.90
CA ILE A 109 -1.32 -0.29 -2.33
C ILE A 109 -2.32 0.16 -1.26
N PHE A 110 -2.08 1.29 -0.59
CA PHE A 110 -2.90 1.77 0.53
C PHE A 110 -3.91 2.88 0.14
N ILE A 111 -3.72 3.54 -1.00
CA ILE A 111 -4.64 4.55 -1.55
C ILE A 111 -5.53 3.88 -2.63
N GLY A 112 -6.27 2.85 -2.20
CA GLY A 112 -7.52 2.44 -2.83
C GLY A 112 -8.68 2.99 -2.02
#